data_AF-A0A4R4Q021-F1
#
_entry.id   AF-A0A4R4Q021-F1
#
_cell.length_a   1.000
_cell.length_b   1.000
_cell.length_c   1.000
_cell.angle_alpha   90.00
_cell.angle_beta   90.00
_cell.angle_gamma   90.00
#
_symmetry.space_group_name_H-M   'P 1'
#
loop_
_entity.id
_entity.type
_entity.pdbx_description
1 polymer ?
#
loop_
_entity_poly.entity_id
_entity_poly.type
_entity_poly.pdbx_seq_one_letter_code
_entity_poly.pdbx_strand_id
1 'polypeptide(L)'
;MFDHEEVAMELEAFTGALQRVRQDAGLSYRELADQAHYSHAHLVRATSGKQLPSWPVTVAFLSGCDVPAELLPIWRRHWEAAAGDPQDVSELVRAAATPEDLGAALTALTRPRSLRSLERLTGIPRATLQSWLRGGRVPRPDRLDQFIVALGASRTERLAFSDCVDRLAG
;
A
#
# COMPACT_ATOMS: atom_id res chain seq x y z
N MET A 1 22.40 -11.68 23.92
CA MET A 1 22.07 -12.10 22.55
C MET A 1 20.83 -11.32 22.21
N PHE A 2 21.01 -10.10 21.69
CA PHE A 2 19.89 -9.24 21.35
C PHE A 2 19.42 -9.70 19.98
N ASP A 3 18.24 -10.29 19.92
CA ASP A 3 17.48 -10.42 18.69
C ASP A 3 17.45 -9.03 18.05
N HIS A 4 18.14 -8.87 16.92
CA HIS A 4 17.86 -7.76 16.02
C HIS A 4 16.47 -8.05 15.47
N GLU A 5 15.46 -7.56 16.19
CA GLU A 5 14.14 -7.33 15.66
C GLU A 5 14.35 -6.38 14.48
N GLU A 6 14.53 -6.95 13.28
CA GLU A 6 14.65 -6.21 12.03
C GLU A 6 13.33 -5.48 11.85
N VAL A 7 13.28 -4.25 12.35
CA VAL A 7 12.06 -3.43 12.32
C VAL A 7 11.72 -3.16 10.86
N ALA A 8 10.68 -3.83 10.39
CA ALA A 8 9.98 -3.53 9.15
C ALA A 8 9.71 -2.02 9.08
N MET A 9 10.08 -1.36 7.98
CA MET A 9 9.93 0.09 7.85
C MET A 9 8.51 0.43 7.40
N GLU A 10 7.88 1.37 8.08
CA GLU A 10 6.66 2.03 7.62
C GLU A 10 6.92 2.89 6.38
N LEU A 11 5.86 3.29 5.66
CA LEU A 11 5.95 4.07 4.42
C LEU A 11 6.75 5.38 4.58
N GLU A 12 6.51 6.13 5.64
CA GLU A 12 7.20 7.40 5.89
C GLU A 12 8.69 7.16 6.12
N ALA A 13 9.05 6.17 6.94
CA ALA A 13 10.42 5.77 7.18
C ALA A 13 11.11 5.32 5.88
N PHE A 14 10.43 4.53 5.06
CA PHE A 14 10.97 4.04 3.79
C PHE A 14 11.23 5.18 2.79
N THR A 15 10.29 6.12 2.64
CA THR A 15 10.49 7.27 1.74
C THR A 15 11.55 8.24 2.27
N GLY A 16 11.64 8.42 3.59
CA GLY A 16 12.73 9.15 4.24
C GLY A 16 14.10 8.51 3.97
N ALA A 17 14.18 7.18 4.05
CA ALA A 17 15.40 6.44 3.72
C ALA A 17 15.81 6.62 2.24
N LEU A 18 14.86 6.59 1.29
CA LEU A 18 15.16 6.90 -0.11
C LEU A 18 15.70 8.32 -0.30
N GLN A 19 15.11 9.31 0.39
CA GLN A 19 15.61 10.68 0.34
C GLN A 19 17.02 10.79 0.91
N ARG A 20 17.33 10.05 1.98
CA ARG A 20 18.66 9.99 2.60
C ARG A 20 19.69 9.45 1.62
N VAL A 21 19.41 8.32 0.97
CA VAL A 21 20.28 7.72 -0.06
C VAL A 21 20.62 8.72 -1.16
N ARG A 22 19.62 9.45 -1.69
CA ARG A 22 19.86 10.48 -2.71
C ARG A 22 20.73 11.62 -2.19
N GLN A 23 20.51 12.06 -0.95
CA GLN A 23 21.30 13.12 -0.32
C GLN A 23 22.76 12.67 -0.13
N ASP A 24 22.97 11.43 0.30
CA ASP A 24 24.30 10.86 0.51
C ASP A 24 25.06 10.67 -0.82
N ALA A 25 24.33 10.36 -1.90
CA ALA A 25 24.86 10.37 -3.28
C ALA A 25 25.13 11.79 -3.82
N GLY A 26 24.69 12.84 -3.14
CA GLY A 26 24.89 14.23 -3.56
C GLY A 26 24.07 14.66 -4.78
N LEU A 27 23.06 13.87 -5.18
CA LEU A 27 22.32 14.09 -6.43
C LEU A 27 21.09 14.97 -6.24
N SER A 28 20.85 15.90 -7.16
CA SER A 28 19.55 16.52 -7.34
C SER A 28 18.55 15.55 -7.97
N TYR A 29 17.24 15.84 -7.85
CA TYR A 29 16.22 15.04 -8.55
C TYR A 29 16.32 15.13 -10.08
N ARG A 30 16.98 16.15 -10.64
CA ARG A 30 17.20 16.28 -12.09
C ARG A 30 18.31 15.34 -12.54
N GLU A 31 19.43 15.34 -11.83
CA GLU A 31 20.54 14.42 -12.12
C GLU A 31 20.12 12.96 -11.92
N LEU A 32 19.33 12.68 -10.87
CA LEU A 32 18.77 11.35 -10.67
C LEU A 32 17.79 10.95 -11.79
N ALA A 33 17.01 11.89 -12.34
CA ALA A 33 16.10 11.61 -13.45
C ALA A 33 16.83 11.16 -14.71
N ASP A 34 18.00 11.75 -14.99
CA ASP A 34 18.84 11.38 -16.12
C ASP A 34 19.39 9.94 -15.97
N GLN A 35 19.59 9.49 -14.74
CA GLN A 35 20.12 8.15 -14.43
C GLN A 35 19.04 7.08 -14.27
N ALA A 36 17.87 7.44 -13.72
CA ALA A 36 16.81 6.49 -13.36
C ALA A 36 15.79 6.25 -14.49
N HIS A 37 15.93 6.94 -15.64
CA HIS A 37 14.98 6.89 -16.77
C HIS A 37 13.52 7.21 -16.39
N TYR A 38 13.32 7.93 -15.29
CA TYR A 38 12.03 8.47 -14.84
C TYR A 38 12.10 9.99 -14.79
N SER A 39 10.99 10.67 -15.08
CA SER A 39 10.98 12.13 -15.04
C SER A 39 11.18 12.66 -13.62
N HIS A 40 11.82 13.83 -13.51
CA HIS A 40 11.97 14.57 -12.25
C HIS A 40 10.67 14.63 -11.43
N ALA A 41 9.56 15.01 -12.07
CA ALA A 41 8.26 15.13 -11.40
C ALA A 41 7.74 13.78 -10.86
N HIS A 42 8.04 12.67 -11.56
CA HIS A 42 7.71 11.33 -11.09
C HIS A 42 8.52 10.97 -9.84
N LEU A 43 9.84 11.19 -9.86
CA LEU A 43 10.73 10.85 -8.75
C LEU A 43 10.41 11.66 -7.48
N VAL A 44 10.13 12.96 -7.62
CA VAL A 44 9.70 13.81 -6.50
C VAL A 44 8.39 13.30 -5.89
N ARG A 45 7.44 12.85 -6.72
CA ARG A 45 6.18 12.28 -6.22
C ARG A 45 6.41 10.94 -5.53
N ALA A 46 7.28 10.09 -6.09
CA ALA A 46 7.62 8.77 -5.58
C ALA A 46 8.25 8.81 -4.17
N THR A 47 8.94 9.89 -3.82
CA THR A 47 9.58 10.07 -2.51
C THR A 47 8.83 11.04 -1.59
N SER A 48 7.58 11.41 -1.92
CA SER A 48 6.82 12.42 -1.18
C SER A 48 6.18 11.91 0.12
N GLY A 49 6.28 10.61 0.43
CA GLY A 49 5.62 9.98 1.58
C GLY A 49 4.11 9.74 1.41
N LYS A 50 3.48 10.28 0.35
CA LYS A 50 2.03 10.18 0.12
C LYS A 50 1.56 8.82 -0.44
N GLN A 51 2.46 8.10 -1.10
CA GLN A 51 2.19 6.78 -1.67
C GLN A 51 3.50 6.02 -1.78
N LEU A 52 3.44 4.69 -1.60
CA LEU A 52 4.59 3.84 -1.83
C LEU A 52 4.94 3.84 -3.32
N PRO A 53 6.20 4.13 -3.71
CA PRO A 53 6.64 3.94 -5.09
C PRO A 53 6.52 2.47 -5.50
N SER A 54 6.31 2.19 -6.78
CA SER A 54 6.35 0.80 -7.25
C SER A 54 7.77 0.26 -7.15
N TRP A 55 7.92 -1.06 -6.96
CA TRP A 55 9.24 -1.69 -6.88
C TRP A 55 10.17 -1.35 -8.05
N PRO A 56 9.72 -1.32 -9.33
CA PRO A 56 10.57 -0.86 -10.44
C PRO A 56 11.06 0.58 -10.30
N VAL A 57 10.25 1.49 -9.75
CA VAL A 57 10.66 2.88 -9.50
C VAL A 57 11.68 2.94 -8.36
N THR A 58 11.47 2.17 -7.29
CA THR A 58 12.43 2.06 -6.18
C THR A 58 13.77 1.55 -6.65
N VAL A 59 13.81 0.49 -7.47
CA VAL A 59 15.07 -0.06 -7.99
C VAL A 59 15.80 0.98 -8.84
N ALA A 60 15.09 1.64 -9.78
CA ALA A 60 15.71 2.68 -10.61
C ALA A 60 16.24 3.86 -9.78
N PHE A 61 15.52 4.25 -8.72
CA PHE A 61 15.95 5.28 -7.80
C PHE A 61 17.25 4.88 -7.07
N LEU A 62 17.28 3.67 -6.50
CA LEU A 62 18.44 3.17 -5.75
C LEU A 62 19.65 2.98 -6.66
N SER A 63 19.46 2.38 -7.84
CA SER A 63 20.51 2.20 -8.83
C SER A 63 21.04 3.53 -9.36
N GLY A 64 20.17 4.52 -9.60
CA GLY A 64 20.59 5.88 -9.97
C GLY A 64 21.21 6.68 -8.82
N CYS A 65 21.26 6.13 -7.60
CA CYS A 65 22.04 6.69 -6.49
C CYS A 65 23.25 5.80 -6.16
N ASP A 66 23.66 4.93 -7.09
CA ASP A 66 24.77 3.98 -6.95
C ASP A 66 24.65 3.03 -5.73
N VAL A 67 23.42 2.71 -5.30
CA VAL A 67 23.22 1.70 -4.25
C VAL A 67 23.61 0.32 -4.80
N PRO A 68 24.51 -0.41 -4.11
CA PRO A 68 24.94 -1.73 -4.55
C PRO A 68 23.78 -2.73 -4.69
N ALA A 69 23.84 -3.56 -5.72
CA ALA A 69 22.78 -4.52 -6.04
C ALA A 69 22.54 -5.53 -4.91
N GLU A 70 23.57 -5.86 -4.12
CA GLU A 70 23.48 -6.73 -2.95
C GLU A 70 22.58 -6.18 -1.82
N LEU A 71 22.33 -4.87 -1.80
CA LEU A 71 21.43 -4.26 -0.81
C LEU A 71 19.96 -4.27 -1.27
N LEU A 72 19.68 -4.49 -2.56
CA LEU A 72 18.31 -4.50 -3.09
C LEU A 72 17.38 -5.51 -2.38
N PRO A 73 17.81 -6.71 -1.97
CA PRO A 73 16.96 -7.63 -1.19
C PRO A 73 16.52 -7.05 0.16
N ILE A 74 17.38 -6.27 0.84
CA ILE A 74 17.06 -5.63 2.12
C ILE A 74 16.02 -4.53 1.88
N TRP A 75 16.27 -3.68 0.89
CA TRP A 75 15.31 -2.66 0.44
C TRP A 75 13.97 -3.27 0.01
N ARG A 76 13.99 -4.44 -0.63
CA ARG A 76 12.78 -5.15 -1.06
C ARG A 76 11.95 -5.60 0.13
N ARG A 77 12.57 -6.14 1.18
CA ARG A 77 11.86 -6.53 2.41
C ARG A 77 11.20 -5.34 3.08
N HIS A 78 11.91 -4.22 3.19
CA HIS A 78 11.32 -3.00 3.75
C HIS A 78 10.24 -2.40 2.85
N TRP A 79 10.39 -2.50 1.52
CA TRP A 79 9.36 -2.11 0.57
C TRP A 79 8.12 -2.99 0.70
N GLU A 80 8.27 -4.31 0.83
CA GLU A 80 7.17 -5.26 1.04
C GLU A 80 6.48 -5.02 2.38
N ALA A 81 7.23 -4.71 3.43
CA ALA A 81 6.70 -4.28 4.72
C ALA A 81 5.93 -2.95 4.64
N ALA A 82 6.50 -1.93 4.00
CA ALA A 82 5.84 -0.64 3.78
C ALA A 82 4.63 -0.74 2.84
N ALA A 83 4.61 -1.73 1.94
CA ALA A 83 3.44 -2.08 1.13
C ALA A 83 2.34 -2.76 1.95
N GLY A 84 2.69 -3.30 3.12
CA GLY A 84 1.80 -3.94 4.07
C GLY A 84 1.02 -2.99 4.97
N ASP A 85 1.24 -1.67 4.89
CA ASP A 85 0.42 -0.69 5.62
C ASP A 85 -0.09 0.43 4.69
N PRO A 86 -1.28 0.24 4.09
CA PRO A 86 -2.00 1.30 3.43
C PRO A 86 -2.91 2.00 4.45
N GLN A 87 -2.35 2.86 5.32
CA GLN A 87 -3.09 3.57 6.40
C GLN A 87 -3.86 2.60 7.30
N ASP A 88 -3.29 2.12 8.42
CA ASP A 88 -3.89 1.11 9.32
C ASP A 88 -5.37 0.86 9.00
N VAL A 89 -5.60 -0.09 8.09
CA VAL A 89 -6.92 -0.28 7.49
C VAL A 89 -7.92 -0.56 8.61
N SER A 90 -7.46 -1.14 9.71
CA SER A 90 -8.28 -1.37 10.90
C SER A 90 -8.72 -0.07 11.57
N GLU A 91 -7.88 0.97 11.65
CA GLU A 91 -8.26 2.30 12.14
C GLU A 91 -9.26 2.99 11.21
N LEU A 92 -9.01 2.98 9.89
CA LEU A 92 -9.94 3.55 8.92
C LEU A 92 -11.32 2.91 9.01
N VAL A 93 -11.37 1.58 9.15
CA VAL A 93 -12.62 0.83 9.29
C VAL A 93 -13.29 1.06 10.65
N ARG A 94 -12.51 1.25 11.72
CA ARG A 94 -13.05 1.62 13.04
C ARG A 94 -13.70 3.00 13.01
N ALA A 95 -13.07 3.96 12.32
CA ALA A 95 -13.59 5.32 12.15
C ALA A 95 -14.74 5.43 11.14
N ALA A 96 -14.91 4.43 10.26
CA ALA A 96 -15.95 4.43 9.25
C ALA A 96 -17.36 4.50 9.87
N ALA A 97 -18.04 5.61 9.57
CA ALA A 97 -19.40 5.89 10.02
C ALA A 97 -20.42 5.82 8.87
N THR A 98 -19.95 5.78 7.62
CA THR A 98 -20.78 5.72 6.42
C THR A 98 -20.35 4.58 5.48
N PRO A 99 -21.23 4.15 4.56
CA PRO A 99 -20.87 3.21 3.50
C PRO A 99 -19.71 3.72 2.61
N GLU A 100 -19.57 5.03 2.47
CA GLU A 100 -18.50 5.68 1.72
C GLU A 100 -17.14 5.52 2.41
N ASP A 101 -17.10 5.69 3.74
CA ASP A 101 -15.90 5.44 4.54
C ASP A 101 -15.47 3.97 4.47
N LEU A 102 -16.44 3.04 4.53
CA LEU A 102 -16.19 1.62 4.32
C LEU A 102 -15.61 1.34 2.92
N GLY A 103 -16.15 2.00 1.88
CA GLY A 103 -15.63 1.90 0.52
C GLY A 103 -14.20 2.44 0.37
N ALA A 104 -13.87 3.53 1.07
CA ALA A 104 -12.53 4.09 1.12
C ALA A 104 -11.54 3.12 1.78
N ALA A 105 -11.93 2.50 2.91
CA ALA A 105 -11.11 1.49 3.58
C ALA A 105 -10.89 0.23 2.72
N LEU A 106 -11.93 -0.27 2.03
CA LEU A 106 -11.78 -1.36 1.06
C LEU A 106 -10.88 -0.98 -0.12
N THR A 107 -10.90 0.29 -0.52
CA THR A 107 -9.99 0.81 -1.54
C THR A 107 -8.54 0.83 -1.07
N ALA A 108 -8.28 1.14 0.20
CA ALA A 108 -6.95 1.04 0.79
C ALA A 108 -6.45 -0.42 0.78
N LEU A 109 -7.27 -1.36 1.25
CA LEU A 109 -6.96 -2.80 1.31
C LEU A 109 -6.70 -3.43 -0.08
N THR A 110 -7.33 -2.90 -1.13
CA THR A 110 -7.24 -3.49 -2.47
C THR A 110 -6.03 -3.01 -3.27
N ARG A 111 -5.34 -1.94 -2.87
CA ARG A 111 -4.20 -1.41 -3.64
C ARG A 111 -2.98 -2.34 -3.58
N PRO A 112 -2.22 -2.47 -4.68
CA PRO A 112 -2.35 -1.78 -5.97
C PRO A 112 -3.24 -2.51 -7.00
N ARG A 113 -4.09 -3.46 -6.60
CA ARG A 113 -4.79 -4.37 -7.53
C ARG A 113 -5.89 -3.64 -8.31
N SER A 114 -5.95 -3.88 -9.62
CA SER A 114 -7.04 -3.39 -10.47
C SER A 114 -8.32 -4.20 -10.25
N LEU A 115 -9.50 -3.60 -10.54
CA LEU A 115 -10.79 -4.30 -10.43
C LEU A 115 -10.86 -5.62 -11.23
N ARG A 116 -10.20 -5.68 -12.40
CA ARG A 116 -10.12 -6.90 -13.21
C ARG A 116 -9.31 -7.98 -12.49
N SER A 117 -8.23 -7.60 -11.81
CA SER A 117 -7.41 -8.53 -11.03
C SER A 117 -8.19 -9.08 -9.84
N LEU A 118 -8.95 -8.22 -9.15
CA LEU A 118 -9.80 -8.58 -8.02
C LEU A 118 -10.94 -9.53 -8.42
N GLU A 119 -11.60 -9.26 -9.55
CA GLU A 119 -12.63 -10.15 -10.10
C GLU A 119 -12.08 -11.54 -10.40
N ARG A 120 -10.91 -11.63 -11.04
CA ARG A 120 -10.24 -12.92 -11.30
C ARG A 120 -9.83 -13.65 -10.03
N LEU A 121 -9.42 -12.91 -9.00
CA LEU A 121 -8.97 -13.47 -7.72
C LEU A 121 -10.13 -14.00 -6.86
N THR A 122 -11.27 -13.31 -6.89
CA THR A 122 -12.35 -13.52 -5.92
C THR A 122 -13.63 -14.07 -6.55
N GLY A 123 -13.73 -14.06 -7.88
CA GLY A 123 -14.95 -14.42 -8.61
C GLY A 123 -16.09 -13.40 -8.45
N ILE A 124 -15.87 -12.29 -7.74
CA ILE A 124 -16.88 -11.25 -7.53
C ILE A 124 -16.93 -10.35 -8.77
N PRO A 125 -18.12 -10.14 -9.37
CA PRO A 125 -18.25 -9.31 -10.56
C PRO A 125 -17.69 -7.91 -10.35
N ARG A 126 -16.98 -7.38 -11.36
CA ARG A 126 -16.37 -6.04 -11.30
C ARG A 126 -17.37 -4.94 -10.89
N ALA A 127 -18.62 -5.01 -11.36
CA ALA A 127 -19.65 -4.03 -11.03
C ALA A 127 -20.00 -4.04 -9.53
N THR A 128 -20.00 -5.22 -8.91
CA THR A 128 -20.23 -5.39 -7.46
C THR A 128 -19.06 -4.83 -6.67
N LEU A 129 -17.82 -5.16 -7.05
CA LEU A 129 -16.61 -4.61 -6.43
C LEU A 129 -16.58 -3.09 -6.53
N GLN A 130 -16.92 -2.53 -7.70
CA GLN A 130 -16.99 -1.09 -7.91
C GLN A 130 -18.06 -0.42 -7.04
N SER A 131 -19.21 -1.06 -6.82
CA SER A 131 -20.26 -0.54 -5.95
C SER A 131 -19.81 -0.49 -4.49
N TRP A 132 -19.11 -1.53 -4.01
CA TRP A 132 -18.57 -1.56 -2.65
C TRP A 132 -17.47 -0.52 -2.43
N LEU A 133 -16.51 -0.43 -3.33
CA LEU A 133 -15.36 0.49 -3.22
C LEU A 133 -15.77 1.96 -3.32
N ARG A 134 -16.93 2.26 -3.90
CA ARG A 134 -17.50 3.62 -3.95
C ARG A 134 -18.50 3.91 -2.82
N GLY A 135 -18.73 2.96 -1.92
CA GLY A 135 -19.76 3.09 -0.88
C GLY A 135 -21.21 3.09 -1.40
N GLY A 136 -21.43 2.74 -2.67
CA GLY A 136 -22.78 2.70 -3.23
C GLY A 136 -23.64 1.56 -2.68
N ARG A 137 -23.03 0.59 -1.98
CA ARG A 137 -23.72 -0.50 -1.28
C ARG A 137 -22.83 -1.11 -0.20
N VAL A 138 -23.40 -1.33 0.99
CA VAL A 138 -22.77 -2.11 2.06
C VAL A 138 -22.74 -3.61 1.66
N PRO A 139 -21.56 -4.26 1.66
CA PRO A 139 -21.44 -5.70 1.40
C PRO A 139 -22.17 -6.53 2.46
N ARG A 140 -22.59 -7.76 2.11
CA ARG A 140 -23.02 -8.73 3.13
C ARG A 140 -21.80 -9.25 3.90
N PRO A 141 -21.89 -9.50 5.23
CA PRO A 141 -20.77 -9.97 6.05
C PRO A 141 -20.02 -11.17 5.46
N ASP A 142 -20.72 -12.24 5.10
CA ASP A 142 -20.10 -13.46 4.54
C ASP A 142 -19.32 -13.20 3.25
N ARG A 143 -19.84 -12.32 2.40
CA ARG A 143 -19.23 -11.97 1.10
C ARG A 143 -18.06 -11.03 1.28
N LEU A 144 -18.12 -10.15 2.30
CA LEU A 144 -17.02 -9.29 2.67
C LEU A 144 -15.86 -10.11 3.24
N ASP A 145 -16.12 -11.04 4.15
CA ASP A 145 -15.09 -11.89 4.76
C ASP A 145 -14.37 -12.71 3.69
N GLN A 146 -15.10 -13.37 2.78
CA GLN A 146 -14.51 -14.06 1.63
C GLN A 146 -13.61 -13.14 0.78
N PHE A 147 -14.06 -11.90 0.54
CA PHE A 147 -13.32 -10.93 -0.24
C PHE A 147 -12.02 -10.52 0.45
N ILE A 148 -12.06 -10.10 1.72
CA ILE A 148 -10.89 -9.61 2.44
C ILE A 148 -9.90 -10.73 2.80
N VAL A 149 -10.39 -11.96 3.05
CA VAL A 149 -9.54 -13.16 3.19
C VAL A 149 -8.74 -13.42 1.92
N ALA A 150 -9.38 -13.35 0.75
CA ALA A 150 -8.69 -13.53 -0.53
C ALA A 150 -7.64 -12.45 -0.81
N LEU A 151 -7.74 -11.28 -0.16
CA LEU A 151 -6.76 -10.19 -0.25
C LEU A 151 -5.61 -10.33 0.74
N GLY A 152 -5.70 -11.25 1.70
CA GLY A 152 -4.70 -11.48 2.74
C GLY A 152 -4.92 -10.67 4.01
N ALA A 153 -6.15 -10.20 4.28
CA ALA A 153 -6.45 -9.43 5.48
C ALA A 153 -6.15 -10.21 6.77
N SER A 154 -5.46 -9.55 7.71
CA SER A 154 -5.15 -10.02 9.04
C SER A 154 -6.42 -10.25 9.88
N ARG A 155 -6.28 -10.96 11.00
CA ARG A 155 -7.39 -11.17 11.93
C ARG A 155 -7.96 -9.86 12.47
N THR A 156 -7.12 -8.87 12.74
CA THR A 156 -7.52 -7.57 13.27
C THR A 156 -8.37 -6.79 12.27
N GLU A 157 -7.94 -6.75 11.00
CA GLU A 157 -8.69 -6.10 9.92
C GLU A 157 -10.04 -6.79 9.71
N ARG A 158 -10.08 -8.13 9.69
CA ARG A 158 -11.33 -8.88 9.52
C ARG A 158 -12.36 -8.59 10.60
N LEU A 159 -11.92 -8.54 11.86
CA LEU A 159 -12.80 -8.17 12.97
C LEU A 159 -13.31 -6.73 12.83
N ALA A 160 -12.43 -5.78 12.49
CA ALA A 160 -12.83 -4.40 12.27
C ALA A 160 -13.87 -4.27 11.14
N PHE A 161 -13.69 -4.97 10.02
CA PHE A 161 -14.64 -4.97 8.91
C PHE A 161 -15.99 -5.58 9.27
N SER A 162 -16.01 -6.67 10.05
CA SER A 162 -17.26 -7.26 10.55
C SER A 162 -18.02 -6.26 11.41
N ASP A 163 -17.34 -5.69 12.42
CA ASP A 163 -17.95 -4.72 13.34
C ASP A 163 -18.48 -3.49 12.58
N CYS A 164 -17.75 -3.01 11.56
CA CYS A 164 -18.18 -1.88 10.74
C CYS A 164 -19.45 -2.20 9.94
N VAL A 165 -19.51 -3.37 9.28
CA VAL A 165 -20.70 -3.76 8.52
C VAL A 165 -21.91 -3.94 9.43
N ASP A 166 -21.74 -4.55 10.60
CA ASP A 166 -22.82 -4.73 11.57
C ASP A 166 -23.36 -3.37 12.06
N ARG A 167 -22.48 -2.38 12.30
CA ARG A 167 -22.88 -1.00 12.63
C ARG A 167 -23.65 -0.30 11.50
N LEU A 168 -23.26 -0.53 10.24
CA LEU A 168 -23.88 0.13 9.07
C LEU A 168 -25.16 -0.57 8.60
N ALA A 169 -25.40 -1.80 9.04
CA ALA A 169 -26.58 -2.59 8.69
C ALA A 169 -27.75 -2.43 9.67
N GLY A 170 -27.49 -1.92 10.88
CA GLY A 170 -28.49 -1.56 11.88
C GLY A 170 -29.06 -0.17 11.67
#